data_AF-F2IK11-F1
#
_entry.id   AF-F2IK11-F1
#
_cell.length_a   1.000
_cell.length_b   1.000
_cell.length_c   1.000
_cell.angle_alpha   90.00
_cell.angle_beta   90.00
_cell.angle_gamma   90.00
#
_symmetry.space_group_name_H-M   'P 1'
#
loop_
_entity.id
_entity.type
_entity.pdbx_description
1 polymer ?
#
loop_
_entity_poly.entity_id
_entity_poly.type
_entity_poly.pdbx_seq_one_letter_code
_entity_poly.pdbx_strand_id
1 'polypeptide(L)'
;MVLRIGILIGSLALITSSCGGNESLEDKTKPISNEPISLEDAKSVYILNCASCHGPDGTLKASNAKDLSISTLDEATIEKTIRKGNDKGMMPYEEMLSTAEIKGVVKFVQNLRK
;
A
#
# COMPACT_ATOMS: atom_id res chain seq x y z
N MET A 1 -18.95 43.40 33.33
CA MET A 1 -18.11 44.43 32.69
C MET A 1 -18.14 44.17 31.20
N VAL A 2 -18.91 44.99 30.50
CA VAL A 2 -19.14 44.94 29.05
C VAL A 2 -17.99 45.64 28.31
N LEU A 3 -17.47 45.01 27.28
CA LEU A 3 -16.72 45.65 26.18
C LEU A 3 -16.63 44.59 25.06
N ARG A 4 -17.58 44.40 24.15
CA ARG A 4 -18.13 45.32 23.14
C ARG A 4 -17.04 46.13 22.44
N ILE A 5 -16.29 45.47 21.57
CA ILE A 5 -15.65 46.10 20.40
C ILE A 5 -16.27 45.40 19.19
N GLY A 6 -17.25 46.08 18.60
CA GLY A 6 -17.77 45.73 17.29
C GLY A 6 -17.08 46.58 16.22
N ILE A 7 -17.51 46.28 14.99
CA ILE A 7 -17.65 47.18 13.84
C ILE A 7 -16.59 47.02 12.72
N LEU A 8 -16.98 46.17 11.76
CA LEU A 8 -17.29 46.51 10.36
C LEU A 8 -16.26 46.25 9.23
N ILE A 9 -16.74 45.38 8.33
CA ILE A 9 -16.71 45.44 6.86
C ILE A 9 -15.40 45.09 6.16
N GLY A 10 -15.43 43.93 5.49
CA GLY A 10 -14.46 43.53 4.48
C GLY A 10 -14.94 42.29 3.75
N SER A 11 -16.16 42.32 3.22
CA SER A 11 -16.69 41.30 2.33
C SER A 11 -15.81 41.21 1.09
N LEU A 12 -14.92 40.21 1.03
CA LEU A 12 -14.31 39.77 -0.22
C LEU A 12 -14.71 38.31 -0.45
N ALA A 13 -15.93 38.17 -0.95
CA ALA A 13 -16.35 36.96 -1.64
C ALA A 13 -15.54 36.86 -2.94
N LEU A 14 -14.48 36.05 -2.94
CA LEU A 14 -13.85 35.54 -4.14
C LEU A 14 -14.40 34.14 -4.39
N ILE A 15 -15.44 34.13 -5.22
CA ILE A 15 -16.00 32.95 -5.85
C ILE A 15 -15.00 32.53 -6.92
N THR A 16 -14.22 31.49 -6.66
CA THR A 16 -13.59 30.70 -7.74
C THR A 16 -14.27 29.35 -7.78
N SER A 17 -15.25 29.25 -8.68
CA SER A 17 -15.80 27.99 -9.16
C SER A 17 -14.66 27.11 -9.67
N SER A 18 -14.43 25.97 -9.00
CA SER A 18 -13.77 24.83 -9.61
C SER A 18 -14.70 23.63 -9.52
N CYS A 19 -15.45 23.41 -10.61
CA CYS A 19 -16.02 22.10 -10.90
C CYS A 19 -14.88 21.19 -11.37
N GLY A 20 -14.72 20.05 -10.71
CA GLY A 20 -13.88 18.98 -11.26
C GLY A 20 -13.41 17.99 -10.22
N GLY A 21 -14.16 16.89 -10.05
CA GLY A 21 -13.53 15.59 -9.86
C GLY A 21 -13.64 14.96 -8.48
N ASN A 22 -14.80 14.33 -8.28
CA ASN A 22 -14.97 13.01 -7.69
C ASN A 22 -14.63 12.82 -6.20
N GLU A 23 -15.71 12.88 -5.42
CA GLU A 23 -15.92 12.11 -4.21
C GLU A 23 -15.51 10.65 -4.45
N SER A 24 -14.64 10.12 -3.59
CA SER A 24 -14.89 8.79 -3.03
C SER A 24 -14.00 8.59 -1.82
N LEU A 25 -14.58 8.90 -0.66
CA LEU A 25 -14.27 8.19 0.55
C LEU A 25 -14.78 6.76 0.33
N GLU A 26 -13.98 5.93 -0.36
CA GLU A 26 -14.20 4.50 -0.45
C GLU A 26 -13.97 3.90 0.94
N ASP A 27 -15.09 3.74 1.65
CA ASP A 27 -15.42 2.62 2.51
C ASP A 27 -14.23 1.67 2.81
N LYS A 28 -13.53 1.94 3.90
CA LYS A 28 -12.50 1.06 4.46
C LYS A 28 -13.08 -0.18 5.16
N THR A 29 -14.15 -0.76 4.62
CA THR A 29 -14.59 -2.10 4.99
C THR A 29 -14.21 -3.03 3.86
N LYS A 30 -12.89 -3.32 3.75
CA LYS A 30 -12.32 -4.23 2.75
C LYS A 30 -13.18 -5.50 2.67
N PRO A 31 -14.00 -5.69 1.61
CA PRO A 31 -14.56 -7.00 1.38
C PRO A 31 -13.38 -7.92 1.07
N ILE A 32 -13.31 -9.07 1.74
CA ILE A 32 -12.42 -10.15 1.36
C ILE A 32 -13.01 -10.74 0.06
N SER A 33 -12.92 -9.99 -1.04
CA SER A 33 -13.27 -10.49 -2.36
C SER A 33 -12.11 -11.34 -2.86
N ASN A 34 -12.44 -12.41 -3.58
CA ASN A 34 -11.46 -13.29 -4.21
C ASN A 34 -11.02 -12.78 -5.59
N GLU A 35 -11.39 -11.55 -5.94
CA GLU A 35 -11.05 -10.92 -7.21
C GLU A 35 -9.60 -10.45 -7.22
N PRO A 36 -8.88 -10.54 -8.35
CA PRO A 36 -7.53 -10.02 -8.47
C PRO A 36 -7.52 -8.51 -8.19
N ILE A 37 -6.53 -8.06 -7.41
CA ILE A 37 -6.33 -6.64 -7.11
C ILE A 37 -5.46 -5.96 -8.19
N SER A 38 -5.57 -4.64 -8.31
CA SER A 38 -4.73 -3.86 -9.22
C SER A 38 -3.25 -3.88 -8.79
N LEU A 39 -2.33 -3.52 -9.70
CA LEU A 39 -0.91 -3.41 -9.37
C LEU A 39 -0.64 -2.28 -8.35
N GLU A 40 -1.43 -1.20 -8.38
CA GLU A 40 -1.31 -0.09 -7.41
C GLU A 40 -1.80 -0.49 -6.02
N ASP A 41 -2.87 -1.29 -5.92
CA ASP A 41 -3.29 -1.87 -4.65
C ASP A 41 -2.26 -2.86 -4.13
N ALA A 42 -1.72 -3.72 -5.00
CA ALA A 42 -0.65 -4.65 -4.65
C ALA A 42 0.60 -3.94 -4.15
N LYS A 43 0.98 -2.83 -4.78
CA LYS A 43 2.04 -1.94 -4.31
C LYS A 43 1.73 -1.41 -2.91
N SER A 44 0.51 -0.96 -2.66
CA SER A 44 0.10 -0.47 -1.33
C SER A 44 0.21 -1.55 -0.26
N VAL A 45 -0.25 -2.77 -0.55
CA VAL A 45 -0.08 -3.93 0.35
C VAL A 45 1.40 -4.24 0.58
N TYR A 46 2.22 -4.22 -0.46
CA TYR A 46 3.66 -4.45 -0.35
C TYR A 46 4.35 -3.37 0.51
N ILE A 47 4.03 -2.09 0.33
CA ILE A 47 4.60 -1.00 1.13
C ILE A 47 4.26 -1.16 2.60
N LEU A 48 3.02 -1.51 2.92
CA LEU A 48 2.56 -1.67 4.29
C LEU A 48 3.15 -2.88 5.01
N ASN A 49 3.38 -3.98 4.30
CA ASN A 49 3.71 -5.27 4.92
C ASN A 49 5.15 -5.74 4.66
N CYS A 50 5.78 -5.33 3.56
CA CYS A 50 7.04 -5.92 3.09
C CYS A 50 8.20 -4.92 3.06
N ALA A 51 7.91 -3.63 2.82
CA ALA A 51 8.94 -2.62 2.58
C ALA A 51 9.80 -2.28 3.81
N SER A 52 9.36 -2.61 5.03
CA SER A 52 10.19 -2.43 6.24
C SER A 52 11.48 -3.26 6.20
N CYS A 53 11.45 -4.42 5.54
CA CYS A 53 12.62 -5.30 5.37
C CYS A 53 13.19 -5.22 3.95
N HIS A 54 12.32 -5.14 2.93
CA HIS A 54 12.73 -5.18 1.53
C HIS A 54 12.88 -3.81 0.87
N GLY A 55 12.36 -2.74 1.47
CA GLY A 55 12.34 -1.40 0.87
C GLY A 55 11.27 -1.23 -0.21
N PRO A 56 10.92 0.01 -0.59
CA PRO A 56 9.90 0.28 -1.60
C PRO A 56 10.27 -0.23 -3.00
N ASP A 57 11.57 -0.35 -3.27
CA ASP A 57 12.15 -0.83 -4.53
C ASP A 57 12.70 -2.27 -4.44
N GLY A 58 12.58 -2.92 -3.28
CA GLY A 58 13.04 -4.29 -3.07
C GLY A 58 14.55 -4.43 -2.77
N THR A 59 15.29 -3.33 -2.57
CA THR A 59 16.76 -3.37 -2.43
C THR A 59 17.28 -3.15 -1.01
N LEU A 60 16.42 -2.89 -0.03
CA LEU A 60 16.82 -2.46 1.33
C LEU A 60 17.65 -3.49 2.09
N LYS A 61 17.31 -4.78 1.96
CA LYS A 61 18.03 -5.91 2.59
C LYS A 61 18.15 -5.80 4.13
N ALA A 62 17.16 -5.18 4.79
CA ALA A 62 17.13 -5.12 6.25
C ALA A 62 16.80 -6.49 6.86
N SER A 63 17.27 -6.75 8.07
CA SER A 63 17.02 -8.02 8.78
C SER A 63 17.38 -9.27 7.98
N ASN A 64 18.51 -9.24 7.25
CA ASN A 64 18.97 -10.30 6.35
C ASN A 64 18.07 -10.60 5.13
N ALA A 65 17.11 -9.72 4.83
CA ALA A 65 16.31 -9.80 3.62
C ALA A 65 17.20 -9.79 2.37
N LYS A 66 16.76 -10.51 1.34
CA LYS A 66 17.44 -10.53 0.04
C LYS A 66 16.95 -9.38 -0.84
N ASP A 67 17.83 -8.98 -1.75
CA ASP A 67 17.52 -8.03 -2.80
C ASP A 67 16.54 -8.69 -3.78
N LEU A 68 15.33 -8.15 -3.84
CA LEU A 68 14.26 -8.69 -4.67
C LEU A 68 14.47 -8.35 -6.15
N SER A 69 15.21 -7.27 -6.47
CA SER A 69 15.41 -6.80 -7.84
C SER A 69 16.28 -7.74 -8.68
N ILE A 70 17.07 -8.60 -8.04
CA ILE A 70 17.93 -9.62 -8.67
C ILE A 70 17.42 -11.05 -8.43
N SER A 71 16.23 -11.20 -7.82
CA SER A 71 15.67 -12.51 -7.51
C SER A 71 15.26 -13.25 -8.78
N THR A 72 15.64 -14.53 -8.88
CA THR A 72 15.26 -15.43 -9.98
C THR A 72 14.19 -16.44 -9.58
N LEU A 73 13.62 -16.32 -8.38
CA LEU A 73 12.61 -17.25 -7.88
C LEU A 73 11.36 -17.25 -8.77
N ASP A 74 10.75 -18.41 -8.95
CA ASP A 74 9.47 -18.51 -9.66
C ASP A 74 8.30 -18.00 -8.81
N GLU A 75 7.17 -17.76 -9.47
CA GLU A 75 5.94 -17.27 -8.86
C GLU A 75 5.47 -18.11 -7.68
N ALA A 76 5.45 -19.43 -7.85
CA ALA A 76 4.98 -20.38 -6.84
C ALA A 76 5.87 -20.36 -5.59
N THR A 77 7.17 -20.20 -5.76
CA THR A 77 8.14 -20.10 -4.67
C THR A 77 7.99 -18.79 -3.91
N ILE A 78 7.78 -17.67 -4.62
CA ILE A 78 7.52 -16.37 -3.98
C ILE A 78 6.20 -16.45 -3.18
N GLU A 79 5.13 -16.95 -3.80
CA GLU A 79 3.83 -17.10 -3.15
C GLU A 79 3.93 -17.98 -1.89
N LYS A 80 4.58 -19.14 -2.00
CA LYS A 80 4.80 -20.04 -0.86
C LYS A 80 5.58 -19.35 0.26
N THR A 81 6.62 -18.60 -0.08
CA THR A 81 7.44 -17.87 0.90
C THR A 81 6.64 -16.77 1.59
N ILE A 82 5.79 -16.04 0.87
CA ILE A 82 4.90 -15.04 1.48
C ILE A 82 3.89 -15.72 2.40
N ARG A 83 3.26 -16.81 1.96
CA ARG A 83 2.25 -17.53 2.75
C ARG A 83 2.82 -18.11 4.03
N LYS A 84 3.94 -18.82 3.93
CA LYS A 84 4.49 -19.67 5.00
C LYS A 84 5.69 -19.08 5.72
N GLY A 85 6.22 -17.95 5.24
CA GLY A 85 7.48 -17.42 5.74
C GLY A 85 8.67 -18.27 5.31
N ASN A 86 9.80 -18.09 6.02
CA ASN A 86 10.99 -18.92 5.85
C ASN A 86 11.80 -19.02 7.15
N ASP A 87 12.81 -19.89 7.13
CA ASP A 87 13.76 -20.14 8.22
C ASP A 87 14.75 -18.98 8.48
N LYS A 88 14.73 -17.95 7.63
CA LYS A 88 15.62 -16.77 7.71
C LYS A 88 14.96 -15.58 8.39
N GLY A 89 13.77 -15.76 8.97
CA GLY A 89 13.07 -14.75 9.76
C GLY A 89 11.96 -14.00 9.02
N MET A 90 11.58 -14.42 7.81
CA MET A 90 10.34 -13.91 7.19
C MET A 90 9.14 -14.62 7.83
N MET A 91 8.24 -13.84 8.44
CA MET A 91 7.00 -14.36 9.03
C MET A 91 5.98 -14.79 7.95
N PRO A 92 5.06 -15.73 8.25
CA PRO A 92 3.97 -16.09 7.35
C PRO A 92 2.92 -14.97 7.26
N TYR A 93 2.39 -14.72 6.06
CA TYR A 93 1.35 -13.71 5.81
C TYR A 93 -0.01 -14.31 5.42
N GLU A 94 -0.15 -15.63 5.41
CA GLU A 94 -1.39 -16.29 4.96
C GLU A 94 -2.63 -15.97 5.81
N GLU A 95 -2.46 -15.65 7.09
CA GLU A 95 -3.55 -15.25 7.98
C GLU A 95 -3.79 -13.74 7.98
N MET A 96 -2.85 -12.94 7.45
CA MET A 96 -2.92 -11.48 7.43
C MET A 96 -3.41 -10.92 6.10
N LEU A 97 -3.15 -11.64 4.99
CA LEU A 97 -3.45 -11.20 3.64
C LEU A 97 -4.39 -12.19 2.94
N SER A 98 -5.31 -11.68 2.14
CA SER A 98 -6.17 -12.51 1.29
C SER A 98 -5.35 -13.18 0.18
N THR A 99 -5.90 -14.26 -0.40
CA THR A 99 -5.27 -14.90 -1.56
C THR A 99 -5.09 -13.94 -2.74
N ALA A 100 -6.03 -13.01 -2.96
CA ALA A 100 -5.91 -12.00 -4.00
C ALA A 100 -4.76 -11.02 -3.73
N GLU A 101 -4.60 -10.58 -2.47
CA GLU A 101 -3.51 -9.71 -2.07
C GLU A 101 -2.15 -10.38 -2.21
N ILE A 102 -2.02 -11.62 -1.74
CA ILE A 102 -0.78 -12.38 -1.86
C ILE A 102 -0.40 -12.52 -3.33
N LYS A 103 -1.34 -12.90 -4.21
CA LYS A 103 -1.08 -12.99 -5.65
C LYS A 103 -0.70 -11.64 -6.25
N GLY A 104 -1.37 -10.55 -5.86
CA GLY A 104 -1.04 -9.20 -6.28
C GLY A 104 0.39 -8.82 -5.89
N VAL A 105 0.78 -9.04 -4.63
CA VAL A 105 2.13 -8.77 -4.13
C VAL A 105 3.17 -9.61 -4.86
N VAL A 106 2.89 -10.88 -5.18
CA VAL A 106 3.80 -11.72 -5.97
C VAL A 106 4.09 -11.09 -7.34
N LYS A 107 3.05 -10.60 -8.04
CA LYS A 107 3.22 -9.90 -9.31
C LYS A 107 3.99 -8.59 -9.15
N PHE A 108 3.68 -7.82 -8.11
CA PHE A 108 4.42 -6.60 -7.80
C PHE A 108 5.91 -6.86 -7.57
N VAL A 109 6.26 -7.89 -6.78
CA VAL A 109 7.65 -8.31 -6.52
C VAL A 109 8.37 -8.72 -7.81
N GLN A 110 7.68 -9.42 -8.73
CA GLN A 110 8.27 -9.74 -10.04
C GLN A 110 8.57 -8.49 -10.86
N ASN A 111 7.72 -7.46 -10.79
CA ASN A 111 7.92 -6.18 -11.48
C ASN A 111 9.06 -5.33 -10.89
N LEU A 112 9.56 -5.64 -9.69
CA LEU A 112 10.76 -4.99 -9.13
C LEU A 112 12.06 -5.48 -9.77
N ARG A 113 12.01 -6.57 -10.54
CA ARG A 113 13.19 -7.17 -11.17
C ARG A 113 13.70 -6.32 -12.34
N LYS A 114 15.01 -6.30 -12.52
CA LYS A 114 15.70 -5.59 -13.61
C LYS A 114 16.12 -6.53 -14.74
#